data_AF-A0A1X7G6F8-F1
#
_entry.id   AF-A0A1X7G6F8-F1
#
_cell.length_a   1.000
_cell.length_b   1.000
_cell.length_c   1.000
_cell.angle_alpha   90.00
_cell.angle_beta   90.00
_cell.angle_gamma   90.00
#
_symmetry.space_group_name_H-M   'P 1'
#
loop_
_entity.id
_entity.type
_entity.pdbx_description
1 polymer ?
#
loop_
_entity_poly.entity_id
_entity_poly.type
_entity_poly.pdbx_seq_one_letter_code
_entity_poly.pdbx_strand_id
1 'polypeptide(L)'
;MLNLLTSPRTARTVRGLIGSLVESAADAIRAIAPATEQAGKTLAADPADVFGLDEMPETRDVEAAAVEYERAADQARRADRGKRAARKILDRLPAGRYGNWIVERVTSSRQTADLDAIRATYKRLGLGPVPMKSNAPSLKVRRAEVIPADTEVLAGVAA
;
A
#
# COMPACT_ATOMS: atom_id res chain seq x y z
N MET A 1 -29.63 52.91 18.58
CA MET A 1 -30.24 51.81 17.79
C MET A 1 -29.12 51.12 17.01
N LEU A 2 -28.99 49.81 17.25
CA LEU A 2 -28.42 48.72 16.43
C LEU A 2 -27.37 48.99 15.33
N ASN A 3 -26.25 48.26 15.42
CA ASN A 3 -25.63 47.46 14.34
C ASN A 3 -24.50 46.61 14.94
N LEU A 4 -24.83 45.48 15.57
CA LEU A 4 -24.93 44.12 15.01
C LEU A 4 -23.65 43.60 14.31
N LEU A 5 -22.90 42.86 15.12
CA LEU A 5 -21.90 41.82 14.83
C LEU A 5 -22.03 41.15 13.45
N THR A 6 -20.99 41.27 12.61
CA THR A 6 -20.75 40.37 11.47
C THR A 6 -19.60 39.42 11.82
N SER A 7 -19.96 38.15 12.07
CA SER A 7 -19.05 37.04 12.39
C SER A 7 -18.65 36.30 11.10
N PRO A 8 -17.34 36.02 10.87
CA PRO A 8 -16.86 35.40 9.63
C PRO A 8 -16.90 33.86 9.65
N ARG A 9 -17.90 33.23 10.28
CA ARG A 9 -17.95 31.76 10.45
C ARG A 9 -18.84 30.99 9.47
N THR A 10 -19.45 31.66 8.49
CA THR A 10 -20.44 31.04 7.58
C THR A 10 -19.89 30.74 6.18
N ALA A 11 -18.59 30.48 6.04
CA ALA A 11 -17.97 30.16 4.74
C ALA A 11 -17.47 28.69 4.62
N ARG A 12 -17.62 27.87 5.66
CA ARG A 12 -17.08 26.49 5.69
C ARG A 12 -18.02 25.39 5.21
N THR A 13 -19.29 25.68 4.91
CA THR A 13 -20.30 24.64 4.68
C THR A 13 -20.45 24.21 3.22
N VAL A 14 -20.20 25.09 2.24
CA VAL A 14 -20.47 24.76 0.82
C VAL A 14 -19.37 23.87 0.21
N ARG A 15 -18.09 24.12 0.53
CA ARG A 15 -16.96 23.34 -0.03
C ARG A 15 -16.90 21.91 0.52
N GLY A 16 -17.30 21.71 1.78
CA GLY A 16 -17.40 20.37 2.40
C GLY A 16 -18.52 19.54 1.79
N LEU A 17 -19.67 20.15 1.51
CA LEU A 17 -20.82 19.48 0.89
C LEU A 17 -20.55 19.06 -0.56
N ILE A 18 -19.84 19.87 -1.34
CA ILE A 18 -19.42 19.50 -2.70
C ILE A 18 -18.41 18.34 -2.65
N GLY A 19 -17.48 18.36 -1.69
CA GLY A 19 -16.54 17.25 -1.49
C GLY A 19 -17.23 15.92 -1.21
N SER A 20 -18.22 15.91 -0.32
CA SER A 20 -18.99 14.69 -0.01
C SER A 20 -19.82 14.17 -1.18
N LEU A 21 -20.30 15.07 -2.06
CA LEU A 21 -21.09 14.67 -3.23
C LEU A 21 -20.22 14.06 -4.33
N VAL A 22 -18.99 14.58 -4.51
CA VAL A 22 -18.01 14.03 -5.45
C VAL A 22 -17.49 12.67 -4.98
N GLU A 23 -17.27 12.48 -3.67
CA GLU A 23 -16.88 11.19 -3.10
C GLU A 23 -17.99 10.12 -3.32
N SER A 24 -19.26 10.49 -3.07
CA SER A 24 -20.42 9.63 -3.27
C SER A 24 -20.65 9.26 -4.75
N ALA A 25 -20.47 10.21 -5.67
CA ALA A 25 -20.56 9.95 -7.10
C ALA A 25 -19.42 9.05 -7.61
N ALA A 26 -18.20 9.22 -7.06
CA ALA A 26 -17.06 8.37 -7.39
C ALA A 26 -17.25 6.93 -6.92
N ASP A 27 -17.83 6.72 -5.72
CA ASP A 27 -18.17 5.39 -5.21
C ASP A 27 -19.30 4.73 -6.02
N ALA A 28 -20.31 5.49 -6.44
CA ALA A 28 -21.38 4.99 -7.31
C ALA A 28 -20.85 4.56 -8.68
N ILE A 29 -19.94 5.33 -9.29
CA ILE A 29 -19.31 4.97 -10.57
C ILE A 29 -18.39 3.75 -10.40
N ARG A 30 -17.69 3.63 -9.26
CA ARG A 30 -16.85 2.47 -8.94
C ARG A 30 -17.69 1.20 -8.71
N ALA A 31 -18.92 1.33 -8.23
CA ALA A 31 -19.85 0.22 -8.06
C ALA A 31 -20.45 -0.31 -9.38
N ILE A 32 -20.48 0.50 -10.44
CA ILE A 32 -21.02 0.14 -11.76
C ILE A 32 -19.93 -0.38 -12.71
N ALA A 33 -18.65 -0.14 -12.40
CA ALA A 33 -17.55 -0.67 -13.18
C ALA A 33 -17.59 -2.21 -13.13
N PRO A 34 -17.54 -2.91 -14.27
CA PRO A 34 -17.52 -4.37 -14.29
C PRO A 34 -16.32 -4.83 -13.47
N ALA A 35 -16.60 -5.61 -12.43
CA ALA A 35 -15.59 -6.28 -11.64
C ALA A 35 -14.76 -7.13 -12.59
N THR A 36 -13.54 -6.68 -12.87
CA THR A 36 -12.54 -7.52 -13.51
C THR A 36 -12.25 -8.61 -12.50
N GLU A 37 -12.81 -9.80 -12.74
CA GLU A 37 -12.50 -11.00 -12.01
C GLU A 37 -10.97 -11.08 -11.90
N GLN A 38 -10.47 -10.95 -10.67
CA GLN A 38 -9.07 -11.17 -10.40
C GLN A 38 -8.81 -12.64 -10.68
N ALA A 39 -8.30 -12.91 -11.89
CA ALA A 39 -7.83 -14.21 -12.33
C ALA A 39 -7.10 -14.90 -11.17
N GLY A 40 -7.55 -16.11 -10.84
CA GLY A 40 -7.14 -16.89 -9.68
C GLY A 40 -5.65 -16.79 -9.43
N LYS A 41 -5.30 -16.08 -8.36
CA LYS A 41 -3.92 -15.84 -8.00
C LYS A 41 -3.33 -17.15 -7.50
N THR A 42 -2.51 -17.81 -8.31
CA THR A 42 -1.76 -18.98 -7.87
C THR A 42 -0.89 -18.56 -6.68
N LEU A 43 -1.14 -19.17 -5.52
CA LEU A 43 -0.35 -18.94 -4.32
C LEU A 43 1.06 -19.51 -4.57
N ALA A 44 2.08 -18.74 -4.18
CA ALA A 44 3.45 -19.24 -4.23
C ALA A 44 3.61 -20.35 -3.18
N ALA A 45 4.51 -21.31 -3.45
CA ALA A 45 4.91 -22.26 -2.42
C ALA A 45 5.47 -21.52 -1.21
N ASP A 46 5.19 -22.06 -0.02
CA ASP A 46 5.70 -21.52 1.22
C ASP A 46 7.24 -21.54 1.24
N PRO A 47 7.89 -20.56 1.88
CA PRO A 47 9.33 -20.58 2.04
C PRO A 47 9.78 -21.81 2.82
N ALA A 48 11.03 -22.23 2.65
CA ALA A 48 11.57 -23.42 3.32
C ALA A 48 11.69 -23.30 4.86
N ASP A 49 11.51 -22.08 5.39
CA ASP A 49 11.76 -21.72 6.79
C ASP A 49 10.46 -21.24 7.48
N VAL A 50 9.37 -21.99 7.28
CA VAL A 50 8.08 -21.75 7.96
C VAL A 50 7.98 -22.66 9.18
N PHE A 51 7.36 -22.16 10.25
CA PHE A 51 7.12 -22.92 11.48
C PHE A 51 6.46 -24.28 11.19
N GLY A 52 7.03 -25.33 11.77
CA GLY A 52 6.38 -26.64 11.86
C GLY A 52 5.17 -26.61 12.81
N LEU A 53 4.34 -27.65 12.78
CA LEU A 53 3.13 -27.74 13.64
C LEU A 53 3.46 -27.65 15.13
N ASP A 54 4.58 -28.24 15.54
CA ASP A 54 5.01 -28.28 16.95
C ASP A 54 5.74 -26.99 17.39
N GLU A 55 6.09 -26.13 16.44
CA GLU A 55 6.81 -24.86 16.67
C GLU A 55 5.89 -23.64 16.50
N MET A 56 4.59 -23.88 16.22
CA MET A 56 3.63 -22.80 15.93
C MET A 56 3.42 -21.92 17.18
N PRO A 57 3.63 -20.59 17.08
CA PRO A 57 3.33 -19.67 18.17
C PRO A 57 1.84 -19.69 18.54
N GLU A 58 1.52 -19.23 19.75
CA GLU A 58 0.13 -19.08 20.17
C GLU A 58 -0.62 -18.13 19.23
N THR A 59 -1.88 -18.43 18.93
CA THR A 59 -2.73 -17.61 18.02
C THR A 59 -2.75 -16.14 18.43
N ARG A 60 -2.77 -15.86 19.73
CA ARG A 60 -2.73 -14.50 20.27
C ARG A 60 -1.47 -13.73 19.82
N ASP A 61 -0.33 -14.39 19.79
CA ASP A 61 0.94 -13.78 19.36
C ASP A 61 0.95 -13.54 17.85
N VAL A 62 0.40 -14.47 17.07
CA VAL A 62 0.22 -14.32 15.62
C VAL A 62 -0.70 -13.13 15.31
N GLU A 63 -1.82 -13.00 16.02
CA GLU A 63 -2.76 -11.89 15.86
C GLU A 63 -2.14 -10.56 16.27
N ALA A 64 -1.44 -10.51 17.41
CA ALA A 64 -0.75 -9.32 17.86
C ALA A 64 0.32 -8.87 16.85
N ALA A 65 1.10 -9.81 16.30
CA ALA A 65 2.08 -9.55 15.26
C ALA A 65 1.44 -9.06 13.97
N ALA A 66 0.31 -9.64 13.55
CA ALA A 66 -0.40 -9.23 12.34
C ALA A 66 -0.96 -7.80 12.45
N VAL A 67 -1.54 -7.45 13.60
CA VAL A 67 -2.04 -6.10 13.87
C VAL A 67 -0.91 -5.08 13.84
N GLU A 68 0.23 -5.38 14.47
CA GLU A 68 1.36 -4.48 14.48
C GLU A 68 1.99 -4.33 13.09
N TYR A 69 2.09 -5.42 12.33
CA TYR A 69 2.53 -5.40 10.94
C TYR A 69 1.64 -4.51 10.07
N GLU A 70 0.31 -4.60 10.21
CA GLU A 70 -0.63 -3.77 9.46
C GLU A 70 -0.42 -2.28 9.77
N ARG A 71 -0.32 -1.92 11.06
CA ARG A 71 -0.08 -0.55 11.51
C ARG A 71 1.24 0.00 10.96
N ALA A 72 2.31 -0.77 11.06
CA ALA A 72 3.63 -0.39 10.58
C ALA A 72 3.64 -0.22 9.04
N ALA A 73 2.99 -1.12 8.31
CA ALA A 73 2.87 -1.04 6.86
C ALA A 73 2.12 0.23 6.43
N ASP A 74 1.06 0.60 7.15
CA ASP A 74 0.31 1.83 6.89
C ASP A 74 1.11 3.10 7.21
N GLN A 75 1.85 3.10 8.32
CA GLN A 75 2.75 4.20 8.63
C GLN A 75 3.83 4.36 7.56
N ALA A 76 4.43 3.26 7.09
CA ALA A 76 5.41 3.27 6.00
C ALA A 76 4.81 3.87 4.71
N ARG A 77 3.60 3.44 4.33
CA ARG A 77 2.89 4.01 3.15
C ARG A 77 2.62 5.51 3.30
N ARG A 78 2.19 5.96 4.49
CA ARG A 78 1.99 7.40 4.78
C ARG A 78 3.30 8.17 4.65
N ALA A 79 4.38 7.65 5.24
CA ALA A 79 5.70 8.24 5.14
C ALA A 79 6.18 8.34 3.69
N ASP A 80 6.00 7.28 2.89
CA ASP A 80 6.36 7.28 1.48
C ASP A 80 5.56 8.28 0.65
N ARG A 81 4.25 8.41 0.91
CA ARG A 81 3.44 9.46 0.27
C ARG A 81 3.96 10.85 0.65
N GLY A 82 4.27 11.08 1.92
CA GLY A 82 4.88 12.32 2.40
C GLY A 82 6.22 12.62 1.71
N LYS A 83 7.12 11.64 1.65
CA LYS A 83 8.41 11.74 0.96
C LYS A 83 8.24 12.08 -0.53
N ARG A 84 7.32 11.41 -1.23
CA ARG A 84 7.02 11.71 -2.65
C ARG A 84 6.51 13.14 -2.82
N ALA A 85 5.61 13.59 -1.94
CA ALA A 85 5.09 14.96 -2.00
C ALA A 85 6.19 16.00 -1.76
N ALA A 86 7.03 15.81 -0.73
CA ALA A 86 8.15 16.70 -0.42
C ALA A 86 9.19 16.76 -1.56
N ARG A 87 9.51 15.61 -2.17
CA ARG A 87 10.45 15.52 -3.30
C ARG A 87 10.05 16.39 -4.49
N LYS A 88 8.74 16.57 -4.76
CA LYS A 88 8.29 17.46 -5.86
C LYS A 88 8.83 18.88 -5.75
N ILE A 89 9.08 19.35 -4.53
CA ILE A 89 9.66 20.67 -4.25
C ILE A 89 11.19 20.54 -4.16
N LEU A 90 11.68 19.63 -3.32
CA LEU A 90 13.12 19.51 -3.02
C LEU A 90 13.96 19.13 -4.24
N ASP A 91 13.44 18.34 -5.18
CA ASP A 91 14.18 17.94 -6.38
C ASP A 91 14.38 19.10 -7.37
N ARG A 92 13.63 20.20 -7.23
CA ARG A 92 13.77 21.40 -8.08
C ARG A 92 14.71 22.46 -7.50
N LEU A 93 15.15 22.29 -6.25
CA LEU A 93 16.02 23.26 -5.59
C LEU A 93 17.49 23.03 -5.98
N PRO A 94 18.26 24.08 -6.27
CA PRO A 94 19.71 23.96 -6.31
C PRO A 94 20.26 23.63 -4.92
N ALA A 95 21.49 23.12 -4.88
CA ALA A 95 22.18 22.89 -3.62
C ALA A 95 22.35 24.21 -2.86
N GLY A 96 22.13 24.21 -1.54
CA GLY A 96 22.16 25.42 -0.72
C GLY A 96 21.39 25.28 0.59
N ARG A 97 21.40 26.34 1.40
CA ARG A 97 20.70 26.40 2.69
C ARG A 97 19.35 27.10 2.54
N TYR A 98 18.30 26.45 3.04
CA TYR A 98 16.92 26.94 3.05
C TYR A 98 16.41 26.94 4.51
N GLY A 99 16.53 28.09 5.18
CA GLY A 99 16.23 28.22 6.60
C GLY A 99 17.14 27.32 7.47
N ASN A 100 16.52 26.34 8.12
CA ASN A 100 17.21 25.38 8.99
C ASN A 100 17.68 24.11 8.25
N TRP A 101 17.45 24.02 6.94
CA TRP A 101 17.75 22.81 6.15
C TRP A 101 18.83 23.10 5.10
N ILE A 102 19.69 22.11 4.85
CA ILE A 102 20.72 22.15 3.81
C ILE A 102 20.35 21.11 2.75
N VAL A 103 20.37 21.51 1.47
CA VAL A 103 20.14 20.62 0.33
C VAL A 103 21.46 20.41 -0.39
N GLU A 104 21.88 19.16 -0.52
CA GLU A 104 23.13 18.75 -1.20
C GLU A 104 22.81 17.79 -2.36
N ARG A 105 23.69 17.77 -3.36
CA ARG A 105 23.62 16.85 -4.51
C ARG A 105 24.88 16.01 -4.53
N VAL A 106 24.79 14.77 -4.05
CA VAL A 106 25.91 13.82 -3.97
C VAL A 106 25.66 12.65 -4.91
N THR A 107 26.61 12.37 -5.80
CA THR A 107 26.56 11.18 -6.67
C THR A 107 26.88 9.93 -5.86
N SER A 108 26.13 8.84 -6.09
CA SER A 108 26.47 7.55 -5.48
C SER A 108 27.74 6.98 -6.11
N SER A 109 28.60 6.37 -5.31
CA SER A 109 29.73 5.57 -5.78
C SER A 109 29.32 4.17 -6.28
N ARG A 110 28.04 3.78 -6.09
CA ARG A 110 27.54 2.48 -6.56
C ARG A 110 27.31 2.51 -8.07
N GLN A 111 27.89 1.54 -8.77
CA GLN A 111 27.62 1.32 -10.19
C GLN A 111 26.39 0.40 -10.32
N THR A 112 25.50 0.76 -11.24
CA THR A 112 24.32 -0.06 -11.60
C THR A 112 24.56 -0.65 -12.98
N ALA A 113 24.16 -1.90 -13.19
CA ALA A 113 24.27 -2.52 -14.50
C ALA A 113 23.37 -1.80 -15.51
N ASP A 114 23.93 -1.48 -16.68
CA ASP A 114 23.16 -0.93 -17.79
C ASP A 114 22.42 -2.06 -18.52
N LEU A 115 21.16 -2.25 -18.15
CA LEU A 115 20.32 -3.31 -18.70
C LEU A 115 20.08 -3.14 -20.21
N ASP A 116 20.10 -1.92 -20.72
CA ASP A 116 19.85 -1.67 -22.14
C ASP A 116 21.09 -1.99 -22.98
N ALA A 117 22.28 -1.62 -22.49
CA ALA A 117 23.54 -2.07 -23.08
C ALA A 117 23.69 -3.60 -23.04
N ILE A 118 23.29 -4.23 -21.93
CA ILE A 118 23.30 -5.69 -21.78
C ILE A 118 22.33 -6.33 -22.80
N ARG A 119 21.08 -5.86 -22.89
CA ARG A 119 20.10 -6.37 -23.87
C ARG A 119 20.57 -6.20 -25.30
N ALA A 120 21.13 -5.04 -25.65
CA ALA A 120 21.68 -4.77 -26.98
C ALA A 120 22.83 -5.75 -27.30
N THR A 121 23.68 -6.04 -26.33
CA THR A 121 24.78 -7.01 -26.47
C THR A 121 24.26 -8.43 -26.67
N TYR A 122 23.30 -8.88 -25.85
CA TYR A 122 22.69 -10.21 -25.98
C TYR A 122 22.01 -10.40 -27.33
N LYS A 123 21.28 -9.38 -27.80
CA LYS A 123 20.65 -9.37 -29.12
C LYS A 123 21.70 -9.43 -30.25
N ARG A 124 22.74 -8.60 -30.17
CA ARG A 124 23.83 -8.55 -31.18
C ARG A 124 24.58 -9.86 -31.30
N LEU A 125 24.78 -10.57 -30.18
CA LEU A 125 25.52 -11.83 -30.13
C LEU A 125 24.65 -13.07 -30.34
N GLY A 126 23.33 -12.92 -30.53
CA GLY A 126 22.43 -14.06 -30.73
C GLY A 126 22.26 -14.96 -29.49
N LEU A 127 22.51 -14.44 -28.28
CA LEU A 127 22.53 -15.23 -27.04
C LEU A 127 21.13 -15.53 -26.46
N GLY A 128 20.07 -15.03 -27.11
CA GLY A 128 18.71 -15.15 -26.59
C GLY A 128 18.38 -14.13 -25.49
N PRO A 129 17.37 -14.38 -24.64
CA PRO A 129 16.95 -13.45 -23.60
C PRO A 129 17.97 -13.34 -22.48
N VAL A 130 18.02 -12.17 -21.83
CA VAL A 130 18.86 -11.96 -20.63
C VAL A 130 18.36 -12.87 -19.52
N PRO A 131 19.23 -13.70 -18.90
CA PRO A 131 18.82 -14.60 -17.83
C PRO A 131 18.34 -13.80 -16.61
N MET A 132 17.14 -14.12 -16.13
CA MET A 132 16.52 -13.47 -14.99
C MET A 132 16.36 -14.48 -13.84
N LYS A 133 16.60 -14.05 -12.62
CA LYS A 133 16.28 -14.84 -11.41
C LYS A 133 14.81 -14.66 -11.07
N SER A 134 14.16 -15.72 -10.60
CA SER A 134 12.82 -15.61 -10.02
C SER A 134 12.87 -14.76 -8.74
N ASN A 135 11.88 -13.88 -8.58
CA ASN A 135 11.77 -13.06 -7.38
C ASN A 135 11.26 -13.91 -6.20
N ALA A 136 11.78 -13.64 -5.00
CA ALA A 136 11.26 -14.25 -3.78
C ALA A 136 9.79 -13.85 -3.54
N PRO A 137 8.97 -14.73 -2.95
CA PRO A 137 7.59 -14.42 -2.60
C PRO A 137 7.54 -13.27 -1.60
N SER A 138 6.59 -12.34 -1.80
CA SER A 138 6.39 -11.21 -0.90
C SER A 138 5.32 -11.51 0.15
N LEU A 139 5.59 -11.21 1.42
CA LEU A 139 4.62 -11.33 2.51
C LEU A 139 3.45 -10.36 2.32
N LYS A 140 2.22 -10.90 2.36
CA LYS A 140 0.97 -10.12 2.28
C LYS A 140 0.01 -10.56 3.38
N VAL A 141 -0.10 -9.73 4.41
CA VAL A 141 -1.06 -9.91 5.51
C VAL A 141 -2.34 -9.15 5.19
N ARG A 142 -3.49 -9.81 5.33
CA ARG A 142 -4.84 -9.23 5.18
C ARG A 142 -5.73 -9.80 6.28
N ARG A 143 -6.67 -8.99 6.79
CA ARG A 143 -7.67 -9.48 7.74
C ARG A 143 -8.63 -10.43 7.03
N ALA A 144 -8.87 -11.60 7.60
CA ALA A 144 -9.88 -12.53 7.09
C ALA A 144 -11.28 -11.96 7.36
N GLU A 145 -12.19 -12.10 6.39
CA GLU A 145 -13.62 -11.84 6.62
C GLU A 145 -14.19 -12.98 7.47
N VAL A 146 -14.91 -12.62 8.54
CA VAL A 146 -15.56 -13.60 9.41
C VAL A 146 -16.90 -13.95 8.79
N ILE A 147 -17.01 -15.17 8.26
CA ILE A 147 -18.30 -15.74 7.86
C ILE A 147 -18.93 -16.31 9.14
N PRO A 148 -20.09 -15.81 9.60
CA PRO A 148 -20.78 -16.40 10.74
C PRO A 148 -21.22 -17.82 10.37
N ALA A 149 -20.87 -18.80 11.20
CA ALA A 149 -21.41 -20.13 11.07
C ALA A 149 -22.88 -20.09 11.54
N ASP A 150 -23.81 -20.37 10.64
CA ASP A 150 -25.22 -20.58 10.99
C ASP A 150 -25.30 -21.72 12.01
N THR A 151 -25.70 -21.39 13.23
CA THR A 151 -26.02 -22.34 14.28
C THR A 151 -27.35 -23.02 13.96
N GLU A 152 -27.35 -23.95 13.00
CA GLU A 152 -28.37 -24.98 12.91
C GLU A 152 -27.69 -26.34 13.12
N VAL A 153 -28.14 -27.03 14.17
CA VAL A 153 -28.14 -28.49 14.41
C VAL A 153 -27.75 -28.75 15.86
N LEU A 154 -28.77 -28.90 16.72
CA LEU A 154 -28.86 -29.87 17.84
C LEU A 154 -30.18 -29.67 18.63
N ALA A 155 -31.31 -29.55 17.94
CA ALA A 155 -32.65 -29.65 18.55
C ALA A 155 -33.37 -30.85 17.91
N GLY A 156 -32.89 -32.05 18.20
CA GLY A 156 -33.44 -33.25 17.55
C GLY A 156 -32.91 -34.59 18.07
N VAL A 157 -32.61 -34.73 19.37
CA VAL A 157 -32.55 -36.04 20.02
C VAL A 157 -33.00 -35.90 21.48
N ALA A 158 -34.31 -35.94 21.70
CA ALA A 158 -34.91 -36.41 22.94
C ALA A 158 -36.12 -37.25 22.53
N ALA A 159 -35.88 -38.56 22.43
CA ALA A 159 -36.89 -39.60 22.36
C ALA A 159 -37.27 -40.03 23.78
#